data_AF-A0A0S2ESU4-F1
#
_entry.id   AF-A0A0S2ESU4-F1
#
_cell.length_a   1.000
_cell.length_b   1.000
_cell.length_c   1.000
_cell.angle_alpha   90.00
_cell.angle_beta   90.00
_cell.angle_gamma   90.00
#
_symmetry.space_group_name_H-M   'P 1'
#
loop_
_entity.id
_entity.type
_entity.pdbx_description
1 polymer ?
#
loop_
_entity_poly.entity_id
_entity_poly.type
_entity_poly.pdbx_seq_one_letter_code
_entity_poly.pdbx_strand_id
1 'polypeptide(L)' 'MPTLTRLLLVLALLAGAVLSVMWALVTFVRPEIGPITMPVPIPALQEKRPAAPPPAAQPAPEAAPGEGLR' A
#
# COMPACT_ATOMS: atom_id res chain seq x y z
N MET A 1 -31.49 22.88 -41.21
CA MET A 1 -30.43 21.97 -41.70
C MET A 1 -30.34 20.79 -40.73
N PRO A 2 -30.88 19.61 -41.05
CA PRO A 2 -30.95 18.46 -40.14
C PRO A 2 -29.58 17.87 -39.72
N THR A 3 -28.48 18.48 -40.17
CA THR A 3 -27.10 18.08 -39.89
C THR A 3 -26.65 18.44 -38.47
N LEU A 4 -27.01 19.62 -37.96
CA LEU A 4 -26.61 20.08 -36.62
C LEU A 4 -27.31 19.25 -35.53
N THR A 5 -28.62 19.02 -35.67
CA THR A 5 -29.39 18.17 -34.76
C THR A 5 -28.86 16.74 -34.72
N ARG A 6 -28.43 16.18 -35.86
CA ARG A 6 -27.77 14.86 -35.90
C ARG A 6 -26.43 14.87 -35.17
N LEU A 7 -25.61 15.91 -35.36
CA LEU A 7 -24.33 16.04 -34.66
C LEU A 7 -24.53 16.08 -33.14
N LEU A 8 -25.46 16.91 -32.66
CA LEU A 8 -25.77 17.00 -31.24
C LEU A 8 -26.31 15.68 -30.67
N LEU A 9 -27.17 14.98 -31.41
CA LEU A 9 -27.68 13.68 -31.00
C LEU A 9 -26.55 12.67 -30.81
N VAL A 10 -25.63 12.59 -31.77
CA VAL A 10 -24.45 11.71 -31.69
C VAL A 10 -23.58 12.09 -30.49
N LEU A 11 -23.36 13.39 -30.27
CA LEU A 11 -22.55 13.86 -29.14
C LEU A 11 -23.21 13.55 -27.79
N ALA A 12 -24.53 13.71 -27.69
CA ALA A 12 -25.30 13.37 -26.50
C ALA A 12 -25.29 11.86 -26.21
N LEU A 13 -25.41 11.02 -27.25
CA LEU A 13 -25.25 9.57 -27.14
C LEU A 13 -23.86 9.20 -26.64
N LEU A 14 -22.81 9.82 -27.19
CA LEU A 14 -21.43 9.53 -26.80
C LEU A 14 -21.15 9.94 -25.35
N ALA A 15 -21.56 11.15 -24.97
CA ALA A 15 -21.44 11.64 -23.60
C ALA A 15 -22.24 10.79 -22.62
N GLY A 16 -23.47 10.41 -22.98
CA GLY A 16 -24.30 9.52 -22.18
C GLY A 16 -23.69 8.13 -22.00
N ALA A 17 -23.08 7.57 -23.05
CA ALA A 17 -22.40 6.28 -22.99
C ALA A 17 -21.17 6.32 -22.07
N VAL A 18 -20.35 7.36 -22.16
CA VAL A 18 -19.19 7.51 -21.26
C VAL A 18 -19.65 7.68 -19.81
N LEU A 19 -20.67 8.51 -19.58
CA LEU A 19 -21.23 8.73 -18.25
C LEU A 19 -21.81 7.44 -17.67
N SER A 20 -22.55 6.66 -18.47
CA SER A 20 -23.16 5.42 -18.01
C SER A 20 -22.11 4.36 -17.67
N VAL A 21 -21.04 4.25 -18.45
CA VAL A 21 -19.91 3.36 -18.14
C VAL A 21 -19.23 3.77 -16.84
N MET A 22 -18.90 5.05 -16.68
CA MET A 22 -18.27 5.54 -15.45
C MET A 22 -19.15 5.28 -14.23
N TRP A 23 -20.45 5.56 -14.33
CA TRP A 23 -21.41 5.33 -13.27
C TRP A 23 -21.54 3.85 -12.93
N ALA A 24 -21.62 2.99 -13.95
CA ALA A 24 -21.64 1.53 -13.78
C ALA A 24 -20.41 1.05 -13.02
N LEU A 25 -19.20 1.46 -13.41
CA LEU A 25 -17.97 1.09 -12.72
C LEU A 25 -18.01 1.46 -11.24
N VAL A 26 -18.43 2.68 -10.89
CA VAL A 26 -18.53 3.10 -9.48
C VAL A 26 -19.52 2.23 -8.69
N THR A 27 -20.68 1.92 -9.27
CA THR A 27 -21.70 1.12 -8.59
C THR A 27 -21.34 -0.36 -8.47
N PHE A 28 -20.69 -0.94 -9.49
CA PHE A 28 -20.41 -2.38 -9.53
C PHE A 28 -19.05 -2.74 -8.91
N VAL A 29 -18.06 -1.84 -8.95
CA VAL A 29 -16.68 -2.19 -8.57
C VAL A 29 -16.41 -2.02 -7.07
N ARG A 30 -17.32 -1.40 -6.29
CA ARG A 30 -17.16 -1.14 -4.83
C ARG A 30 -15.69 -0.87 -4.44
N PRO A 31 -15.16 0.33 -4.71
CA PRO A 31 -13.75 0.61 -4.52
C PRO A 31 -13.34 0.41 -3.05
N GLU A 32 -12.41 -0.51 -2.81
CA GLU A 32 -11.79 -0.73 -1.51
C GLU A 32 -10.77 0.39 -1.24
N ILE A 33 -11.05 1.21 -0.22
CA ILE A 33 -10.17 2.29 0.19
C ILE A 33 -9.27 1.75 1.32
N GLY A 34 -8.06 1.31 0.95
CA GLY A 34 -7.09 0.75 1.89
C GLY A 34 -5.87 1.65 2.11
N PRO A 35 -5.29 1.69 3.33
CA PRO A 35 -4.03 2.38 3.56
C PRO A 35 -2.89 1.66 2.83
N ILE A 36 -2.24 2.36 1.90
CA ILE A 36 -1.05 1.86 1.19
C ILE A 36 0.18 2.30 1.96
N THR A 37 0.78 1.39 2.74
CA THR A 37 2.09 1.60 3.35
C THR A 37 3.17 1.15 2.37
N MET A 38 3.64 2.07 1.53
CA MET A 38 4.87 1.85 0.75
C MET A 38 6.09 2.21 1.61
N PRO A 39 7.09 1.31 1.75
CA PRO A 39 8.35 1.68 2.39
C PRO A 39 9.04 2.72 1.49
N VAL A 40 9.10 3.97 1.97
CA VAL A 40 9.87 5.02 1.29
C VAL A 40 11.33 4.86 1.71
N PRO A 41 12.25 4.47 0.80
CA PRO A 41 13.66 4.43 1.13
C PRO A 41 14.14 5.86 1.38
N ILE A 42 14.63 6.15 2.58
CA ILE A 42 15.26 7.43 2.93
C ILE A 42 16.78 7.23 2.79
N PRO A 43 17.42 7.72 1.70
CA PRO A 43 18.84 7.46 1.44
C PRO A 43 19.75 8.01 2.55
N ALA A 44 19.33 9.11 3.19
CA ALA A 44 20.11 9.81 4.22
C ALA A 44 20.20 9.09 5.58
N LEU A 45 19.38 8.06 5.84
CA LEU A 45 19.41 7.30 7.10
C LEU A 45 20.25 6.02 7.02
N GLN A 46 20.63 5.59 5.82
CA GLN A 46 21.41 4.37 5.61
C GLN A 46 22.90 4.56 5.92
N GLU A 47 23.38 5.80 5.94
CA GLU A 47 24.81 6.11 6.07
C GLU A 47 25.29 6.16 7.52
N LYS A 48 24.38 6.18 8.50
CA LYS A 48 24.73 6.30 9.93
C LYS A 48 23.98 5.32 10.82
N ARG A 49 24.08 4.02 10.53
CA ARG A 49 24.04 3.02 11.60
C ARG A 49 25.49 2.70 11.99
N PRO A 50 26.02 3.29 13.07
CA PRO A 50 27.27 2.78 13.65
C PRO A 50 27.06 1.29 13.94
N ALA A 51 27.99 0.46 13.49
CA ALA A 51 28.03 -0.93 13.92
C ALA A 51 28.03 -0.92 15.46
N ALA A 52 27.03 -1.55 16.07
CA ALA A 52 27.05 -1.76 17.51
C ALA A 52 28.36 -2.51 17.84
N PRO A 53 29.12 -2.09 18.87
CA PRO A 53 30.26 -2.87 19.31
C PRO A 53 29.79 -4.30 19.60
N PRO A 54 30.60 -5.33 19.25
CA PRO A 54 30.23 -6.72 19.48
C PRO A 54 29.77 -6.88 20.92
N PRO A 55 28.72 -7.69 21.18
CA PRO A 55 28.28 -7.94 22.54
C PRO A 55 29.51 -8.36 23.35
N ALA A 56 29.91 -7.52 24.31
CA ALA A 56 30.90 -7.91 25.29
C ALA A 56 30.42 -9.25 25.84
N ALA A 57 31.29 -10.27 25.75
CA ALA A 57 30.99 -11.65 26.10
C ALA A 57 29.99 -11.71 27.25
N GLN A 58 28.76 -12.14 26.96
CA GLN A 58 27.76 -12.38 27.99
C GLN A 58 28.42 -13.37 28.95
N PRO A 59 28.51 -13.06 30.27
CA PRO A 59 28.91 -14.07 31.23
C PRO A 59 27.95 -15.24 31.04
N ALA A 60 28.50 -16.43 30.81
CA ALA A 60 27.73 -17.65 30.75
C ALA A 60 26.75 -17.68 31.93
N PRO A 61 25.49 -18.15 31.74
CA PRO A 61 24.59 -18.34 32.85
C PRO A 61 25.32 -19.15 33.92
N GLU A 62 25.51 -18.50 35.07
CA GLU A 62 26.02 -19.11 36.28
C GLU A 62 25.23 -20.41 36.50
N ALA A 63 25.93 -21.53 36.45
CA ALA A 63 25.35 -22.84 36.71
C ALA A 63 24.73 -22.80 38.10
N ALA A 64 23.40 -22.72 38.16
CA ALA A 64 22.65 -22.77 39.39
C ALA A 64 23.08 -24.02 40.17
N PRO A 65 23.50 -23.88 41.43
CA PRO A 65 23.94 -25.01 42.22
C PRO A 65 22.71 -25.79 42.68
N GLY A 66 22.61 -27.01 42.15
CA GLY A 66 21.94 -28.15 42.79
C GLY A 66 20.41 -28.08 42.90
N GLU A 67 19.72 -28.66 41.93
CA GLU A 67 18.51 -29.43 42.18
C GLU A 67 18.43 -30.59 41.19
N GLY A 68 18.57 -31.83 41.67
CA GLY A 68 18.52 -33.03 40.83
C GLY A 68 18.92 -34.32 41.54
N LEU A 69 17.92 -34.99 42.12
CA LEU A 69 17.87 -36.41 42.49
C LEU A 69 18.71 -36.91 43.68
N ARG A 70 18.05 -37.03 44.84
CA ARG A 70 18.04 -38.22 45.70
C ARG A 70 16.64 -38.46 46.26
#